data_AF-A0A961NH71-F1
#
_entry.id   AF-A0A961NH71-F1
#
_cell.length_a   1.000
_cell.length_b   1.000
_cell.length_c   1.000
_cell.angle_alpha   90.00
_cell.angle_beta   90.00
_cell.angle_gamma   90.00
#
_symmetry.space_group_name_H-M   'P 1'
#
loop_
_entity.id
_entity.type
_entity.pdbx_description
1 polymer ?
#
loop_
_entity_poly.entity_id
_entity_poly.type
_entity_poly.pdbx_seq_one_letter_code
_entity_poly.pdbx_strand_id
1 'polypeptide(L)'
;MHRETDTKSYAGVEDHDAYAEQLEARLAFLGRFVSDHKKELIETNLHRRTRHITLVLEDVYQPQNASATLRTCECLGVQDIHIIENRNAYRLNPGVTLGAAKWVSLHRYNQTEIDNSAECVRRLRNNGYQLVATALDPPARLPVYDTRSLPLETKTAILFGTEELGLQPDTVAACDACLRLPMYGFTQSFNLSVSVGITFDALVHRIHNSDINWRLSAAEMRLLRLEWYRRIVRRHEFLEREFDAGRIS
;
A
#
# COMPACT_ATOMS: atom_id res chain seq x y z
N MET A 1 10.33 -12.58 -17.45
CA MET A 1 11.14 -11.34 -17.48
C MET A 1 10.43 -10.29 -16.62
N HIS A 2 10.65 -10.34 -15.30
CA HIS A 2 10.16 -9.32 -14.38
C HIS A 2 11.33 -8.40 -14.04
N ARG A 3 11.17 -7.10 -14.30
CA ARG A 3 12.18 -6.09 -14.00
C ARG A 3 12.06 -5.68 -12.54
N GLU A 4 13.15 -5.85 -11.81
CA GLU A 4 13.39 -5.24 -10.50
C GLU A 4 13.20 -3.73 -10.59
N THR A 5 12.33 -3.18 -9.74
CA THR A 5 12.34 -1.75 -9.42
C THR A 5 13.37 -1.55 -8.32
N ASP A 6 14.64 -1.43 -8.73
CA ASP A 6 15.75 -1.05 -7.86
C ASP A 6 15.51 0.36 -7.31
N THR A 7 15.18 0.44 -6.03
CA THR A 7 15.18 1.68 -5.26
C THR A 7 16.61 1.90 -4.75
N LYS A 8 17.45 2.52 -5.59
CA LYS A 8 18.82 2.89 -5.19
C LYS A 8 18.79 3.98 -4.11
N SER A 9 19.58 3.71 -3.07
CA SER A 9 19.96 4.60 -1.97
C SER A 9 20.70 5.83 -2.49
N TYR A 10 20.22 7.03 -2.16
CA TYR A 10 20.72 8.32 -2.65
C TYR A 10 22.00 8.76 -1.91
N ALA A 11 23.07 8.95 -2.67
CA ALA A 11 24.27 9.68 -2.26
C ALA A 11 24.62 10.69 -3.37
N GLY A 12 24.56 11.99 -3.06
CA GLY A 12 25.00 13.09 -3.94
C GLY A 12 23.95 14.18 -4.13
N VAL A 13 24.19 15.37 -3.56
CA VAL A 13 23.27 16.53 -3.59
C VAL A 13 23.07 17.08 -5.02
N GLU A 14 24.01 16.85 -5.95
CA GLU A 14 23.89 17.25 -7.37
C GLU A 14 22.98 16.33 -8.20
N ASP A 15 22.77 15.07 -7.78
CA ASP A 15 21.97 14.07 -8.50
C ASP A 15 20.45 14.24 -8.23
N HIS A 16 20.11 14.89 -7.11
CA HIS A 16 18.72 15.11 -6.72
C HIS A 16 17.99 16.13 -7.61
N ASP A 17 18.65 17.23 -7.97
CA ASP A 17 18.05 18.30 -8.78
C ASP A 17 17.89 17.84 -10.24
N ALA A 18 18.92 17.20 -10.80
CA ALA A 18 18.85 16.62 -12.15
C ALA A 18 17.75 15.54 -12.27
N TYR A 19 17.61 14.67 -11.26
CA TYR A 19 16.54 13.68 -11.23
C TYR A 19 15.15 14.35 -11.13
N ALA A 20 15.01 15.39 -10.32
CA ALA A 20 13.76 16.13 -10.18
C ALA A 20 13.36 16.81 -11.50
N GLU A 21 14.31 17.44 -12.21
CA GLU A 21 14.07 18.04 -13.53
C GLU A 21 13.64 16.98 -14.56
N GLN A 22 14.32 15.84 -14.60
CA GLN A 22 13.93 14.73 -15.50
C GLN A 22 12.53 14.19 -15.19
N LEU A 23 12.16 14.12 -13.90
CA LEU A 23 10.83 13.71 -13.48
C LEU A 23 9.77 14.71 -13.93
N GLU A 24 10.00 16.01 -13.76
CA GLU A 24 9.07 17.07 -14.20
C GLU A 24 8.92 17.10 -15.72
N ALA A 25 10.03 16.99 -16.46
CA ALA A 25 10.00 16.92 -17.93
C ALA A 25 9.15 15.72 -18.41
N ARG A 26 9.30 14.56 -17.75
CA ARG A 26 8.55 13.35 -18.09
C ARG A 26 7.07 13.44 -17.70
N LEU A 27 6.75 14.09 -16.58
CA LEU A 27 5.38 14.40 -16.19
C LEU A 27 4.70 15.32 -17.21
N ALA A 28 5.39 16.39 -17.62
CA ALA A 28 4.89 17.31 -18.64
C ALA A 28 4.65 16.57 -19.97
N PHE A 29 5.61 15.75 -20.40
CA PHE A 29 5.51 14.97 -21.63
C PHE A 29 4.34 13.98 -21.62
N LEU A 30 4.27 13.09 -20.62
CA LEU A 30 3.16 12.12 -20.52
C LEU A 30 1.81 12.80 -20.29
N GLY A 31 1.80 13.94 -19.59
CA GLY A 31 0.62 14.75 -19.36
C GLY A 31 -0.06 15.23 -20.64
N ARG A 32 0.66 15.36 -21.76
CA ARG A 32 0.08 15.71 -23.08
C ARG A 32 -0.86 14.63 -23.62
N PHE A 33 -0.71 13.39 -23.17
CA PHE A 33 -1.54 12.24 -23.56
C PHE A 33 -2.69 11.98 -22.58
N VAL A 34 -2.81 12.79 -21.53
CA VAL A 34 -3.86 12.68 -20.51
C VAL A 34 -4.82 13.85 -20.68
N SER A 35 -6.13 13.57 -20.78
CA SER A 35 -7.17 14.60 -20.85
C SER A 35 -7.22 15.44 -19.59
N ASP A 36 -7.56 16.72 -19.70
CA ASP A 36 -7.56 17.64 -18.55
C ASP A 36 -8.49 17.20 -17.41
N HIS A 37 -9.69 16.70 -17.74
CA HIS A 37 -10.59 16.09 -16.76
C HIS A 37 -9.94 14.97 -15.92
N LYS A 38 -9.08 14.15 -16.54
CA LYS A 38 -8.34 13.09 -15.82
C LYS A 38 -7.20 13.65 -14.98
N LYS A 39 -6.55 14.73 -15.43
CA LYS A 39 -5.50 15.40 -14.65
C LYS A 39 -6.11 15.98 -13.37
N GLU A 40 -7.24 16.68 -13.47
CA GLU A 40 -7.96 17.24 -12.31
C GLU A 40 -8.39 16.15 -11.31
N LEU A 41 -8.91 15.03 -11.82
CA LEU A 41 -9.27 13.88 -10.98
C LEU A 41 -8.05 13.28 -10.28
N ILE A 42 -6.92 13.15 -10.99
CA ILE A 42 -5.65 12.70 -10.44
C ILE A 42 -5.19 13.63 -9.32
N GLU A 43 -5.13 14.94 -9.55
CA GLU A 43 -4.70 15.89 -8.52
C GLU A 43 -5.59 15.83 -7.27
N THR A 44 -6.91 15.79 -7.47
CA THR A 44 -7.87 15.65 -6.37
C THR A 44 -7.60 14.40 -5.55
N ASN A 45 -7.32 13.26 -6.20
CA ASN A 45 -7.07 12.00 -5.54
C ASN A 45 -5.69 11.95 -4.88
N LEU A 46 -4.64 12.50 -5.50
CA LEU A 46 -3.28 12.56 -4.94
C LEU A 46 -3.27 13.21 -3.55
N HIS A 47 -4.00 14.32 -3.39
CA HIS A 47 -4.11 15.03 -2.11
C HIS A 47 -4.85 14.26 -1.01
N ARG A 48 -5.56 13.19 -1.36
CA ARG A 48 -6.29 12.31 -0.45
C ARG A 48 -5.59 10.98 -0.23
N ARG A 49 -4.44 10.75 -0.86
CA ARG A 49 -3.66 9.53 -0.64
C ARG A 49 -2.83 9.62 0.63
N THR A 50 -2.68 8.48 1.30
CA THR A 50 -1.82 8.33 2.46
C THR A 50 -0.90 7.12 2.31
N ARG A 51 0.33 7.29 2.81
CA ARG A 51 1.28 6.23 3.14
C ARG A 51 1.50 6.11 4.64
N HIS A 52 0.77 6.88 5.45
CA HIS A 52 0.90 6.82 6.90
C HIS A 52 0.31 5.54 7.48
N ILE A 53 -0.73 5.00 6.84
CA ILE A 53 -1.30 3.69 7.15
C ILE A 53 -1.17 2.82 5.91
N THR A 54 -0.66 1.60 6.08
CA THR A 54 -0.53 0.60 5.01
C THR A 54 -1.11 -0.74 5.41
N LEU A 55 -1.58 -1.50 4.43
CA LEU A 55 -2.13 -2.84 4.62
C LEU A 55 -1.09 -3.89 4.31
N VAL A 56 -1.01 -4.92 5.15
CA VAL A 56 -0.31 -6.17 4.84
C VAL A 56 -1.31 -7.32 4.88
N LEU A 57 -1.31 -8.12 3.83
CA LEU A 57 -2.09 -9.33 3.67
C LEU A 57 -1.14 -10.52 3.61
N GLU A 58 -1.25 -11.43 4.57
CA GLU A 58 -0.44 -12.64 4.64
C GLU A 58 -1.28 -13.87 4.25
N ASP A 59 -0.84 -14.56 3.18
CA ASP A 59 -1.36 -15.86 2.75
C ASP A 59 -2.89 -15.91 2.52
N VAL A 60 -3.49 -14.80 2.07
CA VAL A 60 -4.95 -14.71 1.83
C VAL A 60 -5.43 -15.85 0.93
N TYR A 61 -6.37 -16.65 1.43
CA TYR A 61 -6.85 -17.84 0.74
C TYR A 61 -7.93 -17.50 -0.30
N GLN A 62 -8.88 -16.63 0.05
CA GLN A 62 -10.02 -16.33 -0.80
C GLN A 62 -9.78 -15.11 -1.71
N PRO A 63 -9.73 -15.27 -3.05
CA PRO A 63 -9.49 -14.17 -4.01
C PRO A 63 -10.49 -13.01 -3.91
N GLN A 64 -11.74 -13.31 -3.53
CA GLN A 64 -12.79 -12.31 -3.31
C GLN A 64 -12.46 -11.37 -2.14
N ASN A 65 -11.93 -11.90 -1.03
CA ASN A 65 -11.56 -11.08 0.13
C ASN A 65 -10.40 -10.16 -0.23
N ALA A 66 -9.37 -10.72 -0.89
CA ALA A 66 -8.27 -9.95 -1.46
C ALA A 66 -8.76 -8.78 -2.32
N SER A 67 -9.69 -9.04 -3.24
CA SER A 67 -10.20 -8.03 -4.18
C SER A 67 -11.05 -6.95 -3.48
N ALA A 68 -11.91 -7.34 -2.53
CA ALA A 68 -12.75 -6.43 -1.76
C ALA A 68 -11.93 -5.53 -0.83
N THR A 69 -10.90 -6.10 -0.20
CA THR A 69 -9.93 -5.36 0.62
C THR A 69 -9.18 -4.32 -0.20
N LEU A 70 -8.67 -4.66 -1.40
CA LEU A 70 -8.03 -3.68 -2.28
C LEU A 70 -8.94 -2.50 -2.59
N ARG A 71 -10.20 -2.78 -2.94
CA ARG A 71 -11.18 -1.75 -3.26
C ARG A 71 -11.45 -0.85 -2.05
N THR A 72 -11.53 -1.44 -0.86
CA THR A 72 -11.71 -0.70 0.40
C THR A 72 -10.55 0.27 0.64
N CYS A 73 -9.30 -0.22 0.56
CA CYS A 73 -8.11 0.61 0.72
C CYS A 73 -8.03 1.72 -0.34
N GLU A 74 -8.35 1.41 -1.60
CA GLU A 74 -8.37 2.39 -2.68
C GLU A 74 -9.39 3.51 -2.42
N CYS A 75 -10.62 3.16 -2.03
CA CYS A 75 -11.67 4.13 -1.69
C CYS A 75 -11.31 5.00 -0.48
N LEU A 76 -10.58 4.45 0.49
CA LEU A 76 -10.14 5.15 1.70
C LEU A 76 -8.83 5.95 1.52
N GLY A 77 -8.24 5.94 0.32
CA GLY A 77 -7.02 6.71 0.05
C GLY A 77 -5.71 6.02 0.48
N VAL A 78 -5.75 4.77 0.94
CA VAL A 78 -4.55 3.99 1.28
C VAL A 78 -3.80 3.65 0.00
N GLN A 79 -2.53 4.05 -0.10
CA GLN A 79 -1.77 3.93 -1.35
C GLN A 79 -1.06 2.59 -1.49
N ASP A 80 -0.33 2.16 -0.47
CA ASP A 80 0.49 0.96 -0.51
C ASP A 80 -0.23 -0.24 0.12
N ILE A 81 -0.12 -1.40 -0.52
CA ILE A 81 -0.68 -2.65 -0.05
C ILE A 81 0.37 -3.75 -0.27
N HIS A 82 0.73 -4.44 0.80
CA HIS A 82 1.73 -5.49 0.83
C HIS A 82 1.04 -6.86 0.86
N ILE A 83 1.50 -7.77 0.01
CA ILE A 83 0.89 -9.09 -0.15
C ILE A 83 2.00 -10.14 -0.03
N ILE A 84 1.94 -10.94 1.03
CA ILE A 84 2.85 -12.05 1.28
C ILE A 84 2.21 -13.34 0.77
N GLU A 85 2.94 -14.08 -0.08
CA GLU A 85 2.48 -15.27 -0.78
C GLU A 85 3.43 -16.44 -0.48
N ASN A 86 3.43 -16.90 0.77
CA ASN A 86 4.25 -18.03 1.21
C ASN A 86 3.61 -19.37 0.86
N ARG A 87 2.30 -19.49 1.07
CA ARG A 87 1.50 -20.72 0.84
C ARG A 87 0.47 -20.51 -0.26
N ASN A 88 -0.16 -19.34 -0.26
CA ASN A 88 -1.25 -19.02 -1.17
C ASN A 88 -0.83 -17.95 -2.16
N ALA A 89 -0.90 -18.28 -3.44
CA ALA A 89 -0.67 -17.29 -4.49
C ALA A 89 -1.84 -16.32 -4.57
N TYR A 90 -1.51 -15.03 -4.56
CA TYR A 90 -2.45 -13.94 -4.71
C TYR A 90 -3.00 -13.89 -6.13
N ARG A 91 -4.33 -14.04 -6.23
CA ARG A 91 -5.08 -13.98 -7.48
C ARG A 91 -6.08 -12.84 -7.43
N LEU A 92 -5.87 -11.85 -8.30
CA LEU A 92 -6.83 -10.77 -8.49
C LEU A 92 -8.05 -11.29 -9.24
N ASN A 93 -9.25 -10.96 -8.74
CA ASN A 93 -10.48 -11.11 -9.51
C ASN A 93 -10.86 -9.74 -10.11
N PRO A 94 -10.71 -9.53 -11.43
CA PRO A 94 -11.03 -8.25 -12.07
C PRO A 94 -12.49 -7.81 -11.87
N GLY A 95 -13.43 -8.75 -11.78
CA GLY A 95 -14.85 -8.46 -11.59
C GLY A 95 -15.17 -7.87 -10.21
N VAL A 96 -14.36 -8.17 -9.19
CA VAL A 96 -14.55 -7.67 -7.82
C VAL A 96 -13.73 -6.40 -7.57
N THR A 97 -12.52 -6.32 -8.13
CA THR A 97 -11.64 -5.15 -7.96
C THR A 97 -12.11 -3.90 -8.72
N LEU A 98 -12.94 -4.04 -9.76
CA LEU A 98 -13.49 -2.93 -10.57
C LEU A 98 -12.44 -1.88 -11.00
N GLY A 99 -11.19 -2.30 -11.20
CA GLY A 99 -10.09 -1.41 -11.58
C GLY A 99 -9.36 -0.71 -10.42
N ALA A 100 -9.73 -0.93 -9.16
CA ALA A 100 -9.05 -0.37 -7.98
C ALA A 100 -7.55 -0.72 -7.93
N ALA A 101 -7.20 -1.95 -8.36
CA ALA A 101 -5.81 -2.39 -8.46
C ALA A 101 -4.93 -1.50 -9.37
N LYS A 102 -5.55 -0.71 -10.26
CA LYS A 102 -4.86 0.26 -11.12
C LYS A 102 -4.52 1.58 -10.42
N TRP A 103 -4.91 1.80 -9.16
CA TRP A 103 -4.71 3.09 -8.48
C TRP A 103 -3.95 2.96 -7.16
N VAL A 104 -3.87 1.75 -6.61
CA VAL A 104 -3.00 1.40 -5.48
C VAL A 104 -1.64 0.89 -5.96
N SER A 105 -0.66 0.85 -5.07
CA SER A 105 0.67 0.31 -5.29
C SER A 105 0.76 -1.06 -4.58
N LEU A 106 0.91 -2.13 -5.36
CA LEU A 106 0.92 -3.50 -4.85
C LEU A 106 2.37 -3.98 -4.69
N HIS A 107 2.76 -4.28 -3.46
CA HIS A 107 4.08 -4.83 -3.12
C HIS A 107 3.93 -6.32 -2.83
N ARG A 108 4.31 -7.16 -3.79
CA ARG A 108 4.16 -8.63 -3.68
C ARG A 108 5.46 -9.28 -3.21
N TYR A 109 5.35 -10.18 -2.24
CA TYR A 109 6.44 -10.96 -1.67
C TYR A 109 6.15 -12.43 -1.92
N ASN A 110 6.73 -12.99 -2.97
CA ASN A 110 6.40 -14.31 -3.51
C ASN A 110 7.63 -15.10 -3.98
N GLN A 111 8.77 -14.83 -3.37
CA GLN A 111 10.04 -15.45 -3.70
C GLN A 111 10.16 -16.82 -3.02
N THR A 112 10.64 -17.83 -3.74
CA THR A 112 10.66 -19.23 -3.25
C THR A 112 11.82 -19.53 -2.30
N GLU A 113 12.89 -18.75 -2.33
CA GLU A 113 14.15 -19.04 -1.63
C GLU A 113 14.34 -18.21 -0.35
N ILE A 114 13.36 -17.38 0.01
CA ILE A 114 13.43 -16.51 1.18
C ILE A 114 12.14 -16.60 2.00
N ASP A 115 12.22 -16.17 3.25
CA ASP A 115 11.04 -15.89 4.04
C ASP A 115 10.45 -14.53 3.62
N ASN A 116 9.36 -14.59 2.86
CA ASN A 116 8.65 -13.40 2.38
C ASN A 116 8.04 -12.57 3.53
N SER A 117 7.67 -13.20 4.65
CA SER A 117 7.09 -12.51 5.80
C SER A 117 8.17 -11.68 6.49
N ALA A 118 9.32 -12.30 6.75
CA ALA A 118 10.48 -11.61 7.32
C ALA A 118 10.96 -10.45 6.42
N GLU A 119 11.00 -10.65 5.10
CA GLU A 119 11.38 -9.59 4.16
C GLU A 119 10.37 -8.43 4.15
N CYS A 120 9.08 -8.72 4.20
CA CYS A 120 8.04 -7.68 4.30
C CYS A 120 8.18 -6.85 5.58
N VAL A 121 8.28 -7.53 6.72
CA VAL A 121 8.52 -6.94 8.05
C VAL A 121 9.76 -6.04 8.02
N ARG A 122 10.88 -6.55 7.51
CA ARG A 122 12.15 -5.81 7.43
C ARG A 122 12.01 -4.54 6.60
N ARG A 123 11.40 -4.61 5.40
CA ARG A 123 11.18 -3.43 4.55
C ARG A 123 10.31 -2.38 5.21
N LEU A 124 9.22 -2.81 5.84
CA LEU A 124 8.31 -1.90 6.53
C LEU A 124 9.00 -1.21 7.71
N ARG A 125 9.77 -1.94 8.53
CA ARG A 125 10.56 -1.33 9.61
C ARG A 125 11.57 -0.32 9.11
N ASN A 126 12.31 -0.66 8.04
CA ASN A 126 13.27 0.26 7.42
C ASN A 126 12.60 1.55 6.90
N ASN A 127 11.32 1.47 6.53
CA ASN A 127 10.52 2.61 6.10
C ASN A 127 9.83 3.36 7.26
N GLY A 128 10.19 3.04 8.52
CA GLY A 128 9.72 3.72 9.72
C GLY A 128 8.31 3.31 10.16
N TYR A 129 7.83 2.13 9.76
CA TYR A 129 6.53 1.64 10.21
C TYR A 129 6.63 0.92 11.55
N GLN A 130 5.69 1.22 12.44
CA GLN A 130 5.26 0.29 13.49
C GLN A 130 4.40 -0.81 12.86
N LEU A 131 4.52 -2.03 13.35
CA LEU A 131 3.84 -3.21 12.84
C LEU A 131 2.77 -3.65 13.83
N VAL A 132 1.53 -3.77 13.36
CA VAL A 132 0.38 -4.09 14.21
C VAL A 132 -0.31 -5.33 13.68
N ALA A 133 -0.24 -6.42 14.45
CA ALA A 133 -0.90 -7.67 14.11
C ALA A 133 -2.39 -7.60 14.44
N THR A 134 -3.27 -8.00 13.51
CA THR A 134 -4.66 -8.30 13.87
C THR A 134 -4.74 -9.73 14.39
N ALA A 135 -5.18 -9.89 15.63
CA ALA A 135 -5.28 -11.19 16.28
C ALA A 135 -6.55 -11.28 17.14
N LEU A 136 -7.21 -12.44 17.12
CA LEU A 136 -8.34 -12.74 17.99
C LEU A 136 -7.86 -12.97 19.42
N ASP A 137 -6.77 -13.75 19.54
CA ASP A 137 -6.08 -14.11 20.77
C ASP A 137 -4.66 -13.51 20.75
N PRO A 138 -4.50 -12.23 21.10
CA PRO A 138 -3.20 -11.57 21.09
C PRO A 138 -2.28 -12.18 22.16
N PRO A 139 -0.97 -12.34 21.87
CA PRO A 139 -0.02 -12.83 22.85
C PRO A 139 0.13 -11.81 23.99
N ALA A 140 0.16 -12.29 25.24
CA ALA A 140 0.19 -11.44 26.44
C ALA A 140 1.37 -10.44 26.51
N ARG A 141 2.45 -10.69 25.75
CA ARG A 141 3.62 -9.81 25.67
C ARG A 141 3.40 -8.52 24.88
N LEU A 142 2.38 -8.47 24.01
CA LEU A 142 2.13 -7.31 23.15
C LEU A 142 1.04 -6.43 23.74
N PRO A 143 1.18 -5.10 23.67
CA PRO A 143 0.08 -4.20 24.00
C PRO A 143 -1.07 -4.44 23.00
N VAL A 144 -2.29 -4.45 23.53
CA VAL A 144 -3.50 -4.71 22.76
C VAL A 144 -4.35 -3.45 22.71
N TYR A 145 -4.69 -3.03 21.49
CA TYR A 145 -5.53 -1.87 21.23
C TYR A 145 -6.77 -2.26 20.43
N ASP A 146 -7.74 -1.36 20.42
CA ASP A 146 -8.81 -1.34 19.42
C ASP A 146 -8.58 -0.19 18.42
N THR A 147 -9.47 -0.04 17.44
CA THR A 147 -9.35 0.97 16.39
C THR A 147 -9.42 2.41 16.93
N ARG A 148 -9.90 2.62 18.15
CA ARG A 148 -10.10 3.93 18.77
C ARG A 148 -8.87 4.35 19.58
N SER A 149 -8.16 3.37 20.14
CA SER A 149 -7.05 3.55 21.08
C SER A 149 -5.66 3.31 20.49
N LEU A 150 -5.56 2.67 19.33
CA LEU A 150 -4.26 2.41 18.68
C LEU A 150 -3.48 3.73 18.45
N PRO A 151 -2.23 3.87 18.93
CA PRO A 151 -1.38 5.04 18.65
C PRO A 151 -1.04 5.14 17.16
N LEU A 152 -1.11 6.35 16.59
CA LEU A 152 -0.96 6.59 15.15
C LEU A 152 0.07 7.67 14.83
N GLU A 153 0.88 8.11 15.79
CA GLU A 153 1.91 9.13 15.61
C GLU A 153 3.02 8.66 14.66
N THR A 154 3.31 7.35 14.69
CA THR A 154 4.24 6.68 13.77
C THR A 154 3.47 6.08 12.60
N LYS A 155 4.09 5.98 11.42
CA LYS A 155 3.50 5.25 10.29
C LYS A 155 3.15 3.83 10.72
N THR A 156 1.99 3.32 10.33
CA THR A 156 1.46 2.06 10.86
C THR A 156 1.13 1.08 9.74
N ALA A 157 1.74 -0.11 9.79
CA ALA A 157 1.37 -1.24 8.95
C ALA A 157 0.42 -2.14 9.75
N ILE A 158 -0.78 -2.39 9.23
CA ILE A 158 -1.73 -3.32 9.83
C ILE A 158 -1.66 -4.64 9.08
N LEU A 159 -1.29 -5.70 9.79
CA LEU A 159 -1.11 -7.03 9.25
C LEU A 159 -2.36 -7.87 9.49
N PHE A 160 -2.91 -8.44 8.42
CA PHE A 160 -4.00 -9.40 8.45
C PHE A 160 -3.52 -10.72 7.85
N GLY A 161 -3.82 -11.82 8.52
CA GLY A 161 -3.47 -13.15 8.05
C GLY A 161 -4.63 -13.88 7.37
N THR A 162 -4.41 -15.17 7.18
CA THR A 162 -5.35 -16.09 6.52
C THR A 162 -6.66 -16.21 7.29
N GLU A 163 -7.75 -16.53 6.60
CA GLU A 163 -9.09 -16.64 7.18
C GLU A 163 -9.23 -17.76 8.22
N GLU A 164 -8.42 -18.82 8.12
CA GLU A 164 -8.48 -19.99 9.02
C GLU A 164 -7.50 -19.89 10.18
N LEU A 165 -6.25 -19.50 9.91
CA LEU A 165 -5.15 -19.56 10.88
C LEU A 165 -4.72 -18.20 11.40
N GLY A 166 -5.24 -17.10 10.83
CA GLY A 166 -4.73 -15.77 11.08
C GLY A 166 -3.30 -15.60 10.58
N LEU A 167 -2.54 -14.75 11.25
CA LEU A 167 -1.12 -14.49 10.97
C LEU A 167 -0.24 -15.62 11.49
N GLN A 168 0.88 -15.86 10.81
CA GLN A 168 1.89 -16.80 11.28
C GLN A 168 2.47 -16.35 12.64
N PRO A 169 2.79 -17.30 13.55
CA PRO A 169 3.34 -16.98 14.86
C PRO A 169 4.58 -16.10 14.81
N ASP A 170 5.48 -16.32 13.85
CA ASP A 170 6.71 -15.55 13.68
C ASP A 170 6.42 -14.12 13.21
N THR A 171 5.42 -13.93 12.35
CA THR A 171 4.94 -12.60 11.95
C THR A 171 4.35 -11.84 13.13
N VAL A 172 3.56 -12.51 13.98
CA VAL A 172 3.06 -11.92 15.24
C VAL A 172 4.22 -11.65 16.21
N ALA A 173 5.23 -12.54 16.27
CA ALA A 173 6.45 -12.36 17.05
C ALA A 173 7.14 -11.03 16.74
N ALA A 174 7.21 -10.70 15.45
CA ALA A 174 7.84 -9.50 14.93
C ALA A 174 7.02 -8.21 15.04
N CYS A 175 5.74 -8.25 15.45
CA CYS A 175 4.90 -7.07 15.58
C CYS A 175 5.13 -6.29 16.88
N ASP A 176 4.85 -4.99 16.86
CA ASP A 176 5.02 -4.06 18.00
C ASP A 176 3.77 -4.02 18.89
N ALA A 177 2.59 -4.26 18.31
CA ALA A 177 1.32 -4.26 19.01
C ALA A 177 0.31 -5.21 18.36
N CYS A 178 -0.80 -5.45 19.05
CA CYS A 178 -1.95 -6.12 18.48
C CYS A 178 -3.16 -5.19 18.39
N LEU A 179 -3.91 -5.32 17.29
CA LEU A 179 -5.21 -4.71 17.10
C LEU A 179 -6.29 -5.79 17.21
N ARG A 180 -7.25 -5.59 18.11
CA ARG A 180 -8.39 -6.48 18.29
C ARG A 180 -9.68 -5.70 18.06
N LEU A 181 -10.51 -6.19 17.15
CA LEU A 181 -11.86 -5.65 16.97
C LEU A 181 -12.77 -6.17 18.09
N PRO A 182 -13.46 -5.31 18.83
CA PRO A 182 -14.44 -5.75 19.82
C PRO A 182 -15.55 -6.59 19.18
N MET A 183 -15.87 -7.73 19.80
CA MET A 183 -16.93 -8.63 19.35
C MET A 183 -17.84 -8.94 20.54
N TYR A 184 -19.15 -8.86 20.31
CA TYR A 184 -20.18 -9.03 21.36
C TYR A 184 -21.21 -10.11 20.96
N GLY A 185 -20.89 -10.95 19.98
CA GLY A 185 -21.77 -12.00 19.45
C GLY A 185 -21.18 -13.39 19.62
N PHE A 186 -21.90 -14.39 19.11
CA PHE A 186 -21.47 -15.79 19.15
C PHE A 186 -20.37 -16.13 18.13
N THR A 187 -20.29 -15.39 17.03
CA THR A 187 -19.26 -15.58 16.01
C THR A 187 -17.91 -15.11 16.54
N GLN A 188 -16.87 -15.91 16.30
CA GLN A 188 -15.55 -15.70 16.87
C GLN A 188 -14.61 -14.88 15.98
N SER A 189 -15.05 -14.48 14.78
CA SER A 189 -14.27 -13.63 13.88
C SER A 189 -15.15 -12.93 12.85
N PHE A 190 -14.66 -11.81 12.32
CA PHE A 190 -15.23 -11.17 11.14
C PHE A 190 -14.60 -11.75 9.87
N ASN A 191 -15.33 -11.68 8.74
CA ASN A 191 -14.73 -11.91 7.43
C ASN A 191 -13.56 -10.93 7.20
N LEU A 192 -12.47 -11.40 6.56
CA LEU A 192 -11.26 -10.61 6.31
C LEU A 192 -11.55 -9.22 5.71
N SER A 193 -12.37 -9.14 4.66
CA SER A 193 -12.69 -7.85 4.01
C SER A 193 -13.49 -6.92 4.92
N VAL A 194 -14.34 -7.47 5.79
CA VAL A 194 -15.09 -6.72 6.82
C VAL A 194 -14.14 -6.21 7.90
N SER A 195 -13.23 -7.06 8.39
CA SER A 195 -12.21 -6.68 9.38
C SER A 195 -11.34 -5.54 8.87
N VAL A 196 -10.90 -5.62 7.61
CA VAL A 196 -10.16 -4.55 6.94
C VAL A 196 -11.00 -3.29 6.84
N GLY A 197 -12.26 -3.39 6.39
CA GLY A 197 -13.16 -2.24 6.29
C GLY A 197 -13.35 -1.49 7.60
N ILE A 198 -13.72 -2.20 8.67
CA ILE A 198 -13.88 -1.61 10.01
C ILE A 198 -12.58 -0.96 10.49
N THR A 199 -11.46 -1.63 10.27
CA THR A 199 -10.15 -1.15 10.73
C THR A 199 -9.73 0.10 9.98
N PHE A 200 -9.67 0.04 8.65
CA PHE A 200 -9.13 1.13 7.86
C PHE A 200 -10.05 2.34 7.83
N ASP A 201 -11.37 2.16 7.81
CA ASP A 201 -12.30 3.29 7.91
C ASP A 201 -12.05 4.09 9.21
N ALA A 202 -12.00 3.39 10.34
CA ALA A 202 -11.76 4.01 11.64
C ALA A 202 -10.38 4.67 11.74
N LEU A 203 -9.31 4.00 11.30
CA LEU A 203 -7.96 4.54 11.42
C LEU A 203 -7.72 5.71 10.45
N VAL A 204 -8.19 5.62 9.20
CA VAL A 204 -8.12 6.72 8.22
C VAL A 204 -8.92 7.92 8.70
N HIS A 205 -10.12 7.70 9.25
CA HIS A 205 -10.91 8.77 9.84
C HIS A 205 -10.15 9.47 10.98
N ARG A 206 -9.48 8.72 11.86
CA ARG A 206 -8.69 9.29 12.96
C ARG A 206 -7.51 10.14 12.47
N ILE A 207 -6.73 9.66 11.49
CA ILE A 207 -5.60 10.47 10.98
C ILE A 207 -6.08 11.73 10.25
N HIS A 208 -7.19 11.66 9.51
CA HIS A 208 -7.75 12.83 8.81
C HIS A 208 -8.27 13.91 9.77
N ASN A 209 -8.69 13.52 10.98
CA ASN A 209 -9.18 14.42 12.03
C ASN A 209 -8.13 14.68 13.13
N SER A 210 -6.85 14.57 12.79
CA SER A 210 -5.72 14.80 13.69
C SER A 210 -4.71 15.77 13.09
N ASP A 211 -3.75 16.20 13.90
CA ASP A 211 -2.61 17.02 13.45
C ASP A 211 -1.46 16.19 12.84
N ILE A 212 -1.64 14.87 12.69
CA ILE A 212 -0.64 13.97 12.10
C ILE A 212 -0.41 14.35 10.64
N ASN A 213 0.84 14.47 10.22
CA ASN A 213 1.19 14.67 8.81
C ASN A 213 1.06 13.35 8.02
N TRP A 214 -0.17 12.99 7.68
CA TRP A 214 -0.49 11.73 6.99
C TRP A 214 -0.44 11.82 5.45
N ARG A 215 -0.37 13.03 4.91
CA ARG A 215 -0.40 13.29 3.46
C ARG A 215 0.91 12.88 2.82
N LEU A 216 0.86 12.53 1.54
CA LEU A 216 2.06 12.37 0.74
C LEU A 216 2.87 13.68 0.71
N SER A 217 4.19 13.57 0.75
CA SER A 217 5.07 14.69 0.43
C SER A 217 4.95 15.08 -1.05
N ALA A 218 5.37 16.30 -1.40
CA ALA A 218 5.36 16.76 -2.79
C ALA A 218 6.17 15.82 -3.73
N ALA A 219 7.28 15.28 -3.24
CA ALA A 219 8.10 14.31 -3.98
C ALA A 219 7.34 13.00 -4.23
N GLU A 220 6.67 12.46 -3.20
CA GLU A 220 5.85 11.25 -3.34
C GLU A 220 4.66 11.47 -4.28
N MET A 221 4.00 12.63 -4.21
CA MET A 221 2.91 12.98 -5.14
C MET A 221 3.38 13.02 -6.59
N ARG A 222 4.57 13.58 -6.88
CA ARG A 222 5.14 13.60 -8.24
C ARG A 222 5.40 12.20 -8.78
N LEU A 223 6.03 11.34 -7.96
CA LEU A 223 6.30 9.96 -8.35
C LEU A 223 5.01 9.17 -8.60
N LEU A 224 4.02 9.33 -7.72
CA LEU A 224 2.73 8.67 -7.86
C LEU A 224 1.93 9.19 -9.06
N ARG A 225 1.97 10.50 -9.33
CA ARG A 225 1.39 11.10 -10.54
C ARG A 225 1.96 10.48 -11.80
N LEU A 226 3.29 10.34 -11.85
CA LEU A 226 3.96 9.71 -13.00
C LEU A 226 3.50 8.26 -13.17
N GLU A 227 3.42 7.50 -12.07
CA GLU A 227 2.92 6.12 -12.09
C GLU A 227 1.48 6.05 -12.65
N TRP A 228 0.58 6.93 -12.20
CA TRP A 228 -0.79 6.97 -12.70
C TRP A 228 -0.89 7.41 -14.16
N TYR A 229 -0.05 8.33 -14.62
CA TYR A 229 0.05 8.68 -16.04
C TYR A 229 0.48 7.47 -16.87
N ARG A 230 1.48 6.71 -16.43
CA ARG A 230 1.92 5.46 -17.09
C ARG A 230 0.79 4.42 -17.19
N ARG A 231 -0.10 4.36 -16.19
CA ARG A 231 -1.27 3.47 -16.18
C ARG A 231 -2.39 3.91 -17.14
N ILE A 232 -2.43 5.20 -17.51
CA ILE A 232 -3.41 5.76 -18.45
C ILE A 232 -2.87 5.73 -19.89
N VAL A 233 -1.62 6.15 -20.08
CA VAL A 233 -1.01 6.34 -21.40
C VAL A 233 -0.63 4.98 -21.98
N ARG A 234 -1.30 4.61 -23.07
CA ARG A 234 -0.99 3.37 -23.79
C ARG A 234 0.43 3.44 -24.35
N ARG A 235 1.17 2.32 -24.24
CA ARG A 235 2.56 2.21 -24.71
C ARG A 235 3.49 3.28 -24.11
N HIS A 236 3.24 3.73 -22.87
CA HIS A 236 4.07 4.73 -22.20
C HIS A 236 5.57 4.37 -22.25
N GLU A 237 5.94 3.08 -22.08
CA GLU A 237 7.35 2.67 -22.14
C GLU A 237 8.05 2.99 -23.46
N PHE A 238 7.33 2.90 -24.59
CA PHE A 238 7.88 3.26 -25.89
C PHE A 238 8.03 4.77 -25.99
N LEU A 239 6.99 5.52 -25.60
CA LEU A 239 7.00 6.99 -25.63
C LEU A 239 8.12 7.55 -24.73
N GLU A 240 8.27 7.03 -23.52
CA GLU A 240 9.33 7.44 -22.60
C GLU A 240 10.73 7.14 -23.18
N ARG A 241 10.95 5.97 -23.79
CA ARG A 241 12.23 5.66 -24.44
C ARG A 241 12.56 6.60 -25.60
N GLU A 242 11.57 6.95 -26.41
CA GLU A 242 11.78 7.88 -27.53
C GLU A 242 12.01 9.31 -27.04
N PHE A 243 11.33 9.72 -25.96
CA PHE A 243 11.51 11.00 -25.29
C PHE A 243 12.92 11.11 -24.68
N ASP A 244 13.35 10.08 -23.94
CA ASP A 244 14.67 10.01 -23.31
C ASP A 244 15.80 10.01 -24.36
N ALA A 245 15.53 9.49 -25.55
CA ALA A 245 16.46 9.52 -26.69
C ALA A 245 16.42 10.84 -27.49
N GLY A 246 15.60 11.82 -27.09
CA GLY A 246 15.44 13.10 -27.78
C GLY A 246 14.78 13.01 -29.16
N ARG A 247 14.13 11.87 -29.49
CA ARG A 247 13.51 11.63 -30.79
C ARG A 247 12.09 12.18 -30.89
N ILE A 248 11.45 12.42 -29.75
CA ILE A 248 10.15 13.07 -29.65
C ILE A 248 10.17 14.08 -28.50
N SER A 249 9.50 15.22 -28.71
CA SER A 249 9.34 16.31 -27.74
C SER A 249 7.88 16.46 -27.32
#